data_AF-A0A8S9W155-F1
#
_entry.id   AF-A0A8S9W155-F1
#
_cell.length_a   1.000
_cell.length_b   1.000
_cell.length_c   1.000
_cell.angle_alpha   90.00
_cell.angle_beta   90.00
_cell.angle_gamma   90.00
#
_symmetry.space_group_name_H-M   'P 1'
#
loop_
_entity.id
_entity.type
_entity.pdbx_description
1 polymer ?
#
loop_
_entity_poly.entity_id
_entity_poly.type
_entity_poly.pdbx_seq_one_letter_code
_entity_poly.pdbx_strand_id
1 'polypeptide(L)'
;MRNCWRVLRVTQNKGKKTAGIDGAKWVTPNSKMNAALKLSNKKYKAKPLRRVYIPKPGTDKKRPLGIPTLHDYGVQALHALLVTTYCRNNS
;
A
#
# COMPACT_ATOMS: atom_id res chain seq x y z
N MET A 1 11.58 -12.62 -7.21
CA MET A 1 11.68 -12.45 -5.74
C MET A 1 11.24 -11.07 -5.21
N ARG A 2 11.49 -9.93 -5.90
CA ARG A 2 11.18 -8.57 -5.40
C ARG A 2 9.69 -8.27 -5.07
N ASN A 3 8.74 -8.95 -5.72
CA ASN A 3 7.30 -8.72 -5.50
C ASN A 3 6.77 -9.35 -4.19
N CYS A 4 7.42 -10.42 -3.69
CA CYS A 4 7.00 -11.09 -2.46
C CYS A 4 7.28 -10.24 -1.22
N TRP A 5 8.46 -9.61 -1.16
CA TRP A 5 8.84 -8.68 -0.09
C TRP A 5 7.84 -7.52 0.05
N ARG A 6 7.30 -7.04 -1.07
CA ARG A 6 6.28 -6.00 -1.10
C ARG A 6 5.03 -6.40 -0.32
N VAL A 7 4.50 -7.57 -0.67
CA VAL A 7 3.28 -8.09 -0.06
C VAL A 7 3.51 -8.32 1.44
N LEU A 8 4.70 -8.73 1.85
CA LEU A 8 5.07 -8.80 3.26
C LEU A 8 5.01 -7.44 3.95
N ARG A 9 5.65 -6.40 3.39
CA ARG A 9 5.61 -5.04 3.97
C ARG A 9 4.19 -4.51 4.11
N VAL A 10 3.34 -4.65 3.09
CA VAL A 10 1.94 -4.20 3.15
C VAL A 10 1.14 -5.00 4.18
N THR A 11 1.36 -6.32 4.24
CA THR A 11 0.57 -7.21 5.10
C THR A 11 1.08 -7.33 6.54
N GLN A 12 2.24 -6.75 6.87
CA GLN A 12 2.77 -6.74 8.23
C GLN A 12 2.53 -5.42 8.97
N ASN A 13 2.19 -4.33 8.27
CA ASN A 13 1.92 -3.03 8.86
C ASN A 13 0.70 -3.01 9.80
N LYS A 14 0.65 -2.06 10.75
CA LYS A 14 -0.48 -1.89 11.70
C LYS A 14 -1.84 -1.72 10.98
N GLY A 15 -1.84 -1.11 9.80
CA GLY A 15 -3.03 -0.92 8.95
C GLY A 15 -3.43 -2.12 8.07
N LYS A 16 -2.78 -3.28 8.20
CA LYS A 16 -2.98 -4.45 7.30
C LYS A 16 -4.43 -4.99 7.25
N LYS A 17 -5.24 -4.71 8.27
CA LYS A 17 -6.64 -5.15 8.36
C LYS A 17 -7.62 -4.17 7.73
N THR A 18 -7.18 -2.95 7.44
CA THR A 18 -8.01 -1.87 6.91
C THR A 18 -8.13 -2.03 5.40
N ALA A 19 -9.33 -2.36 4.93
CA ALA A 19 -9.61 -2.41 3.51
C ALA A 19 -9.64 -0.99 2.90
N GLY A 20 -9.18 -0.90 1.65
CA GLY A 20 -9.38 0.28 0.81
C GLY A 20 -10.81 0.38 0.31
N ILE A 21 -11.05 1.20 -0.72
CA ILE A 21 -12.38 1.32 -1.35
C ILE A 21 -12.86 0.02 -2.00
N ASP A 22 -11.92 -0.86 -2.37
CA ASP A 22 -12.19 -2.13 -3.04
C ASP A 22 -12.52 -3.28 -2.08
N GLY A 23 -12.55 -3.05 -0.76
CA GLY A 23 -12.90 -4.07 0.23
C GLY A 23 -11.90 -5.22 0.37
N ALA A 24 -10.87 -5.27 -0.49
CA ALA A 24 -9.92 -6.36 -0.58
C ALA A 24 -9.01 -6.43 0.66
N LYS A 25 -8.73 -7.66 1.13
CA LYS A 25 -7.81 -7.93 2.23
C LYS A 25 -6.84 -9.06 1.86
N TRP A 26 -5.54 -8.86 2.11
CA TRP A 26 -4.51 -9.87 1.86
C TRP A 26 -4.14 -10.62 3.16
N VAL A 27 -5.10 -11.39 3.68
CA VAL A 27 -4.95 -12.09 4.96
C VAL A 27 -4.31 -13.47 4.74
N THR A 28 -4.83 -14.23 3.78
CA THR A 28 -4.41 -15.62 3.53
C THR A 28 -3.16 -15.69 2.64
N PRO A 29 -2.32 -16.75 2.77
CA PRO A 29 -1.16 -16.96 1.91
C PRO A 29 -1.50 -16.95 0.41
N ASN A 30 -2.60 -17.60 0.00
CA ASN A 30 -3.06 -17.60 -1.39
C ASN A 30 -3.42 -16.19 -1.88
N SER A 31 -4.08 -15.38 -1.04
CA SER A 31 -4.40 -13.98 -1.39
C SER A 31 -3.13 -13.15 -1.57
N LYS A 32 -2.12 -13.35 -0.73
CA LYS A 32 -0.81 -12.71 -0.82
C LYS A 32 -0.07 -13.10 -2.11
N MET A 33 -0.09 -14.39 -2.46
CA MET A 33 0.54 -14.89 -3.69
C MET A 33 -0.16 -14.32 -4.93
N ASN A 34 -1.49 -14.36 -4.98
CA ASN A 34 -2.28 -13.77 -6.06
C ASN A 34 -2.03 -12.26 -6.18
N ALA A 35 -1.89 -11.55 -5.06
CA ALA A 35 -1.53 -10.14 -5.05
C ALA A 35 -0.13 -9.88 -5.63
N ALA A 36 0.86 -10.69 -5.25
CA ALA A 36 2.22 -10.59 -5.77
C ALA A 36 2.28 -10.80 -7.30
N LEU A 37 1.46 -11.71 -7.81
CA LEU A 37 1.32 -11.95 -9.26
C LEU A 37 0.63 -10.77 -9.95
N LYS A 38 -0.47 -10.23 -9.39
CA LYS A 38 -1.19 -9.07 -9.94
C LYS A 38 -0.33 -7.81 -10.01
N LEU A 39 0.52 -7.59 -9.01
CA LEU A 39 1.49 -6.48 -8.95
C LEU A 39 2.53 -6.49 -10.08
N SER A 40 2.74 -7.64 -10.75
CA SER A 40 3.69 -7.76 -11.85
C SER A 40 3.13 -7.32 -13.21
N ASN A 41 1.82 -7.06 -13.30
CA ASN A 41 1.16 -6.84 -14.58
C ASN A 41 1.30 -5.37 -15.02
N LYS A 42 1.68 -5.13 -16.28
CA LYS A 42 2.02 -3.78 -16.81
C LYS A 42 0.82 -2.81 -16.90
N LYS A 43 -0.41 -3.28 -16.65
CA LYS A 43 -1.65 -2.50 -16.79
C LYS A 43 -2.15 -1.94 -15.45
N TYR A 44 -1.31 -1.20 -14.73
CA TYR A 44 -1.72 -0.54 -13.49
C TYR A 44 -2.62 0.68 -13.80
N LYS A 45 -3.81 0.71 -13.19
CA LYS A 45 -4.70 1.89 -13.17
C LYS A 45 -5.00 2.23 -11.71
N ALA A 46 -4.65 3.44 -11.30
CA ALA A 46 -4.88 3.89 -9.93
C ALA A 46 -6.38 3.98 -9.63
N LYS A 47 -6.78 3.49 -8.45
CA LYS A 47 -8.14 3.60 -7.95
C LYS A 47 -8.31 4.85 -7.08
N PRO A 48 -9.53 5.38 -6.94
CA PRO A 48 -9.80 6.49 -6.02
C PRO A 48 -9.49 6.08 -4.58
N LEU A 49 -8.99 7.03 -3.78
CA LEU A 49 -8.62 6.82 -2.38
C LEU A 49 -9.84 6.98 -1.46
N ARG A 50 -9.89 6.20 -0.39
CA ARG A 50 -10.89 6.35 0.67
C ARG A 50 -10.44 7.43 1.66
N ARG A 51 -11.23 8.48 1.87
CA ARG A 51 -10.95 9.54 2.85
C ARG A 51 -11.49 9.14 4.22
N VAL A 52 -10.65 9.22 5.25
CA VAL A 52 -11.02 9.02 6.67
C VAL A 52 -10.49 10.20 7.46
N TYR A 53 -11.30 10.75 8.36
CA TYR A 53 -10.91 11.89 9.18
C TYR A 53 -10.45 11.43 10.56
N ILE A 54 -9.24 11.80 10.95
CA ILE A 54 -8.65 11.50 12.26
C ILE A 54 -8.54 12.80 13.07
N PRO A 55 -8.94 12.84 14.35
CA PRO A 55 -8.80 14.02 15.17
C PRO A 55 -7.33 14.42 15.33
N LYS A 56 -7.03 15.72 15.29
CA LYS A 56 -5.70 16.23 15.61
C LYS A 56 -5.56 16.30 17.14
N PRO A 57 -4.50 15.74 17.74
CA PRO A 57 -4.31 15.84 19.18
C PRO A 57 -4.23 17.32 19.59
N GLY A 58 -5.02 17.71 20.61
CA GLY A 58 -5.05 19.07 21.16
C GLY A 58 -5.81 20.12 20.35
N THR A 59 -6.62 19.74 19.35
CA THR A 59 -7.49 20.68 18.60
C THR A 59 -8.75 19.99 18.07
N ASP A 60 -9.84 20.73 17.84
CA ASP A 60 -11.08 20.20 17.22
C ASP A 60 -10.95 19.95 15.71
N LYS A 61 -9.80 20.27 15.13
CA LYS A 61 -9.52 20.11 13.71
C LYS A 61 -9.26 18.64 13.38
N LYS A 62 -9.78 18.20 12.22
CA LYS A 62 -9.57 16.83 11.71
C LYS A 62 -8.52 16.82 10.59
N ARG A 63 -7.66 15.82 10.56
CA ARG A 63 -6.70 15.56 9.47
C ARG A 63 -7.31 14.55 8.49
N PRO A 64 -7.38 14.86 7.18
CA PRO A 64 -7.86 13.90 6.19
C PRO A 64 -6.77 12.86 5.87
N LEU A 65 -7.02 11.61 6.20
CA LEU A 65 -6.18 10.47 5.81
C LEU A 65 -6.74 9.86 4.51
N GLY A 66 -5.88 9.74 3.49
CA GLY A 66 -6.18 8.99 2.28
C GLY A 66 -5.73 7.54 2.43
N ILE A 67 -6.67 6.62 2.52
CA ILE A 67 -6.41 5.17 2.57
C ILE A 67 -6.48 4.63 1.13
N PRO A 68 -5.34 4.26 0.52
CA PRO A 68 -5.32 3.66 -0.81
C PRO A 68 -5.83 2.21 -0.79
N THR A 69 -6.03 1.62 -1.97
CA THR A 69 -6.26 0.18 -2.06
C THR A 69 -4.99 -0.61 -1.75
N LEU A 70 -5.11 -1.89 -1.38
CA LEU A 70 -3.94 -2.73 -1.10
C LEU A 70 -3.04 -2.87 -2.33
N HIS A 71 -3.62 -2.87 -3.52
CA HIS A 71 -2.88 -2.90 -4.77
C HIS A 71 -2.02 -1.65 -4.96
N ASP A 72 -2.63 -0.47 -4.81
CA ASP A 72 -1.95 0.81 -4.95
C ASP A 72 -0.88 1.01 -3.86
N TYR A 73 -1.18 0.59 -2.63
CA TYR A 73 -0.21 0.59 -1.52
C TYR A 73 0.97 -0.34 -1.82
N GLY A 74 0.69 -1.50 -2.43
CA GLY A 74 1.71 -2.36 -3.01
C GLY A 74 2.58 -1.59 -3.99
N VAL A 75 2.01 -0.99 -5.04
CA VAL A 75 2.77 -0.25 -6.08
C VAL A 75 3.61 0.89 -5.50
N GLN A 76 3.05 1.69 -4.58
CA GLN A 76 3.78 2.76 -3.88
C GLN A 76 5.03 2.23 -3.16
N ALA A 77 4.93 1.08 -2.49
CA ALA A 77 6.07 0.45 -1.85
C ALA A 77 7.15 -0.04 -2.85
N LEU A 78 6.81 -0.29 -4.14
CA LEU A 78 7.85 -0.55 -5.15
C LEU A 78 8.63 0.72 -5.38
N HIS A 79 7.87 1.78 -5.63
CA HIS A 79 8.40 3.02 -6.14
C HIS A 79 9.31 3.64 -5.09
N ALA A 80 8.87 3.61 -3.83
CA ALA A 80 9.69 4.02 -2.70
C ALA A 80 11.02 3.24 -2.63
N LEU A 81 10.99 1.92 -2.82
CA LEU A 81 12.21 1.11 -2.82
C LEU A 81 13.13 1.50 -3.98
N LEU A 82 12.60 1.58 -5.21
CA LEU A 82 13.37 1.94 -6.41
C LEU A 82 14.03 3.32 -6.26
N VAL A 83 13.25 4.31 -5.82
CA VAL A 83 13.75 5.67 -5.56
C VAL A 83 14.82 5.64 -4.48
N THR A 84 14.59 4.93 -3.36
CA THR A 84 15.58 4.82 -2.28
C THR A 84 16.88 4.16 -2.76
N THR A 85 16.79 3.09 -3.55
CA THR A 85 17.98 2.41 -4.10
C THR A 85 18.71 3.28 -5.10
N TYR A 86 17.97 4.03 -5.93
CA TYR A 86 18.57 4.94 -6.89
C TYR A 86 19.31 6.08 -6.17
N CYS A 87 18.66 6.73 -5.19
CA CYS A 87 19.31 7.77 -4.39
C CYS A 87 20.56 7.25 -3.68
N ARG A 88 20.50 6.07 -3.03
CA ARG A 88 21.69 5.48 -2.37
C ARG A 88 22.86 5.19 -3.30
N ASN A 89 22.59 4.82 -4.54
CA ASN A 89 23.65 4.50 -5.51
C ASN A 89 24.17 5.74 -6.26
N ASN A 90 23.48 6.88 -6.15
CA ASN A 90 23.84 8.17 -6.78
C ASN A 90 24.06 9.26 -5.71
N SER A 91 24.42 8.88 -4.48
CA SER A 91 24.86 9.78 -3.40
C SER A 91 26.35 9.63 -3.16
#